data_AF-G4ZNZ0-F1
#
_entry.id   AF-G4ZNZ0-F1
#
_cell.length_a   1.000
_cell.length_b   1.000
_cell.length_c   1.000
_cell.angle_alpha   90.00
_cell.angle_beta   90.00
_cell.angle_gamma   90.00
#
_symmetry.space_group_name_H-M   'P 1'
#
loop_
_entity.id
_entity.type
_entity.pdbx_description
1 polymer ?
#
loop_
_entity_poly.entity_id
_entity_poly.type
_entity_poly.pdbx_seq_one_letter_code
_entity_poly.pdbx_strand_id
1 'polypeptide(L)'
;MIRVWFKFVDRQGGLVASLRYVDLAQDAPLVIFKNAACSATEALLPPGLDAPDLKVFANAKARQDQTLLEELNGFGQNYAEPLIVEVPEVWFKLTNARTGDLFPGTRPSSVPIPETATVERLLVALKKRFNDNYLDGIDVFNLQVYDHEKSPLEENVQLGPFGLTRSTAIIVEVPVRTRLRESTEGELDENPTKRRKGVAGTKWKWKEEQPVYCVEGGRLFFVGRDSTTQELVRLHKSNYNRAKRGYGNMWMIPLLDNISGLGKSQFAQEYIRTCRRQWDGLPASDKDGDFLNILRQSHTITVKLSPTDLFHEDMSFGREKARATFVMSIRAFFQENYGTIPRALDSIEANLDHVDILMPLAIEVGPLFIVIDDIASAFDASTLDALAKENRFMEFCKMVLRPLFCVKHLFFLIAGCAPFLNYLASSGGYFMFDD
;
A
#
# COMPACT_ATOMS: atom_id res chain seq x y z
N MET A 1 -34.02 12.19 19.38
CA MET A 1 -32.56 12.01 19.14
C MET A 1 -31.82 13.08 19.92
N ILE A 2 -30.70 12.73 20.54
CA ILE A 2 -29.80 13.62 21.27
C ILE A 2 -28.48 13.72 20.51
N ARG A 3 -27.86 14.90 20.53
CA ARG A 3 -26.52 15.10 19.97
C ARG A 3 -25.49 14.93 21.07
N VAL A 4 -24.52 14.06 20.86
CA VAL A 4 -23.43 13.79 21.80
C VAL A 4 -22.10 14.21 21.18
N TRP A 5 -21.48 15.23 21.76
CA TRP A 5 -20.17 15.76 21.41
C TRP A 5 -19.07 14.97 22.12
N PHE A 6 -18.00 14.68 21.38
CA PHE A 6 -16.86 13.92 21.90
C PHE A 6 -15.56 14.30 21.18
N LYS A 7 -14.42 13.99 21.80
CA LYS A 7 -13.11 14.05 21.17
C LYS A 7 -12.29 12.81 21.50
N PHE A 8 -11.46 12.39 20.56
CA PHE A 8 -10.53 11.29 20.79
C PHE A 8 -9.18 11.80 21.28
N VAL A 9 -8.64 11.15 22.29
CA VAL A 9 -7.32 11.42 22.84
C VAL A 9 -6.51 10.13 22.94
N ASP A 10 -5.19 10.25 22.88
CA ASP A 10 -4.28 9.18 23.27
C ASP A 10 -4.20 9.10 24.80
N ARG A 11 -3.49 8.09 25.32
CA ARG A 11 -3.31 7.89 26.76
C ARG A 11 -2.59 9.05 27.45
N GLN A 12 -1.71 9.75 26.74
CA GLN A 12 -0.96 10.90 27.24
C GLN A 12 -1.79 12.19 27.19
N GLY A 13 -2.97 12.16 26.56
CA GLY A 13 -3.87 13.30 26.39
C GLY A 13 -3.61 14.13 25.14
N GLY A 14 -2.74 13.67 24.25
CA GLY A 14 -2.62 14.19 22.90
C GLY A 14 -3.91 13.98 22.12
N LEU A 15 -4.26 14.96 21.29
CA LEU A 15 -5.49 14.94 20.50
C LEU A 15 -5.33 13.98 19.31
N VAL A 16 -6.16 12.93 19.25
CA VAL A 16 -6.19 11.96 18.13
C VAL A 16 -7.20 12.39 17.08
N ALA A 17 -8.39 12.82 17.50
CA ALA A 17 -9.38 13.43 16.63
C ALA A 17 -9.97 14.68 17.29
N SER A 18 -10.08 15.75 16.51
CA SER A 18 -10.74 16.98 16.94
C SER A 18 -12.21 16.75 17.26
N LEU A 19 -12.82 17.72 17.92
CA LEU A 19 -14.20 17.63 18.39
C LEU A 19 -15.17 17.19 17.26
N ARG A 20 -16.00 16.19 17.56
CA ARG A 20 -17.02 15.61 16.68
C ARG A 20 -18.31 15.42 17.46
N TYR A 21 -19.36 15.03 16.74
CA TYR A 21 -20.63 14.65 17.34
C TYR A 21 -21.23 13.44 16.63
N VAL A 22 -22.09 12.73 17.36
CA VAL A 22 -22.99 11.71 16.82
C VAL A 22 -24.40 12.00 17.33
N ASP A 23 -25.40 11.74 16.49
CA ASP A 23 -26.80 11.83 16.88
C ASP A 23 -27.28 10.43 17.28
N LEU A 24 -27.82 10.29 18.50
CA LEU A 24 -28.20 9.02 19.11
C LEU A 24 -29.65 9.04 19.60
N ALA A 25 -30.24 7.87 19.89
CA ALA A 25 -31.47 7.80 20.66
C ALA A 25 -31.23 8.32 22.10
N GLN A 26 -32.27 8.83 22.76
CA GLN A 26 -32.15 9.50 24.06
C GLN A 26 -31.68 8.57 25.18
N ASP A 27 -31.96 7.28 25.04
CA ASP A 27 -31.66 6.17 25.93
C ASP A 27 -30.61 5.22 25.33
N ALA A 28 -29.85 5.68 24.33
CA ALA A 28 -28.85 4.84 23.67
C ALA A 28 -27.80 4.32 24.67
N PRO A 29 -27.53 3.01 24.72
CA PRO A 29 -26.48 2.45 25.55
C PRO A 29 -25.09 2.99 25.19
N LEU A 30 -24.18 3.03 26.16
CA LEU A 30 -22.80 3.49 25.94
C LEU A 30 -22.09 2.71 24.83
N VAL A 31 -22.37 1.41 24.68
CA VAL A 31 -21.81 0.58 23.60
C VAL A 31 -22.23 1.07 22.21
N ILE A 32 -23.46 1.57 22.06
CA ILE A 32 -23.93 2.15 20.79
C ILE A 32 -23.20 3.45 20.50
N PHE A 33 -22.96 4.27 21.52
CA PHE A 33 -22.11 5.46 21.38
C PHE A 33 -20.69 5.11 20.96
N LYS A 34 -20.02 4.14 21.63
CA LYS A 34 -18.65 3.72 21.27
C LYS A 34 -18.56 3.30 19.81
N ASN A 35 -19.52 2.49 19.35
CA ASN A 35 -19.59 2.06 17.95
C ASN A 35 -19.79 3.25 17.00
N ALA A 36 -20.74 4.13 17.29
CA ALA A 36 -21.01 5.31 16.47
C ALA A 36 -19.82 6.29 16.42
N ALA A 37 -19.15 6.50 17.55
CA ALA A 37 -17.96 7.34 17.65
C ALA A 37 -16.80 6.77 16.81
N CYS A 38 -16.57 5.45 16.86
CA CYS A 38 -15.62 4.78 15.98
C CYS A 38 -15.97 4.97 14.50
N SER A 39 -17.20 4.68 14.09
CA SER A 39 -17.62 4.84 12.69
C SER A 39 -17.51 6.28 12.20
N ALA A 40 -17.86 7.26 13.03
CA ALA A 40 -17.76 8.68 12.68
C ALA A 40 -16.30 9.18 12.54
N THR A 41 -15.32 8.42 13.06
CA THR A 41 -13.90 8.79 13.07
C THR A 41 -12.99 7.71 12.52
N GLU A 42 -13.52 6.73 11.79
CA GLU A 42 -12.81 5.52 11.33
C GLU A 42 -11.54 5.86 10.54
N ALA A 43 -11.59 6.89 9.69
CA ALA A 43 -10.45 7.33 8.89
C ALA A 43 -9.29 7.93 9.72
N LEU A 44 -9.54 8.33 10.96
CA LEU A 44 -8.56 8.96 11.86
C LEU A 44 -8.06 8.02 12.96
N LEU A 45 -8.72 6.89 13.18
CA LEU A 45 -8.40 5.96 14.25
C LEU A 45 -7.34 4.93 13.83
N PRO A 46 -6.52 4.42 14.76
CA PRO A 46 -5.56 3.37 14.46
C PRO A 46 -6.27 2.09 13.98
N PRO A 47 -5.75 1.41 12.95
CA PRO A 47 -6.35 0.19 12.44
C PRO A 47 -6.30 -0.93 13.48
N GLY A 48 -7.42 -1.66 13.62
CA GLY A 48 -7.54 -2.79 14.55
C GLY A 48 -8.02 -2.42 15.96
N LEU A 49 -8.48 -1.18 16.17
CA LEU A 49 -9.17 -0.74 17.38
C LEU A 49 -10.60 -1.30 17.40
N ASP A 50 -10.96 -2.04 18.45
CA ASP A 50 -12.34 -2.48 18.68
C ASP A 50 -13.06 -1.43 19.55
N ALA A 51 -14.25 -0.98 19.12
CA ALA A 51 -15.02 0.04 19.83
C ALA A 51 -15.28 -0.27 21.33
N PRO A 52 -15.53 -1.52 21.77
CA PRO A 52 -15.69 -1.84 23.18
C PRO A 52 -14.46 -1.50 24.04
N ASP A 53 -13.25 -1.53 23.48
CA ASP A 53 -12.00 -1.28 24.19
C ASP A 53 -11.77 0.20 24.52
N LEU A 54 -12.57 1.09 23.94
CA LEU A 54 -12.49 2.52 24.22
C LEU A 54 -12.85 2.83 25.66
N LYS A 55 -12.03 3.68 26.29
CA LYS A 55 -12.36 4.28 27.58
C LYS A 55 -13.08 5.59 27.33
N VAL A 56 -14.25 5.76 27.94
CA VAL A 56 -15.04 6.97 27.81
C VAL A 56 -15.10 7.63 29.16
N PHE A 57 -14.87 8.94 29.20
CA PHE A 57 -14.95 9.77 30.40
C PHE A 57 -15.95 10.89 30.16
N ALA A 58 -16.69 11.27 31.21
CA ALA A 58 -17.69 12.32 31.14
C ALA A 58 -17.12 13.67 30.65
N ASN A 59 -15.89 13.99 31.07
CA ASN A 59 -15.20 15.23 30.75
C ASN A 59 -13.69 15.11 31.08
N ALA A 60 -12.94 16.20 30.89
CA ALA A 60 -11.50 16.23 31.14
C ALA A 60 -11.13 15.96 32.61
N LYS A 61 -11.96 16.39 33.57
CA LYS A 61 -11.72 16.15 35.00
C LYS A 61 -11.92 14.67 35.34
N ALA A 62 -13.03 14.07 34.88
CA ALA A 62 -13.27 12.64 35.04
C ALA A 62 -12.14 11.80 34.44
N ARG A 63 -11.53 12.23 33.34
CA ARG A 63 -10.35 11.58 32.78
C ARG A 63 -9.11 11.73 33.66
N GLN A 64 -8.85 12.92 34.20
CA GLN A 64 -7.73 13.13 35.13
C GLN A 64 -7.87 12.25 36.38
N ASP A 65 -9.11 12.11 36.88
CA ASP A 65 -9.45 11.26 38.02
C ASP A 65 -9.57 9.77 37.65
N GLN A 66 -9.41 9.41 36.35
CA GLN A 66 -9.58 8.06 35.81
C GLN A 66 -10.96 7.43 36.07
N THR A 67 -12.00 8.25 36.22
CA THR A 67 -13.38 7.84 36.45
C THR A 67 -14.09 7.50 35.14
N LEU A 68 -14.15 6.21 34.82
CA LEU A 68 -14.82 5.71 33.63
C LEU A 68 -16.32 6.02 33.64
N LEU A 69 -16.84 6.37 32.47
CA LEU A 69 -18.26 6.53 32.24
C LEU A 69 -18.90 5.17 32.02
N GLU A 70 -19.86 4.80 32.85
CA GLU A 70 -20.62 3.54 32.72
C GLU A 70 -21.85 3.72 31.81
N GLU A 71 -22.50 4.89 31.88
CA GLU A 71 -23.71 5.24 31.15
C GLU A 71 -23.65 6.68 30.64
N LEU A 72 -24.29 6.97 29.51
CA LEU A 72 -24.24 8.31 28.90
C LEU A 72 -24.93 9.39 29.75
N ASN A 73 -26.04 9.08 30.43
CA ASN A 73 -26.74 9.92 31.43
C ASN A 73 -26.74 11.44 31.18
N GLY A 74 -26.91 11.87 29.93
CA GLY A 74 -26.94 13.29 29.53
C GLY A 74 -25.57 13.95 29.27
N PHE A 75 -24.46 13.25 29.52
CA PHE A 75 -23.11 13.73 29.27
C PHE A 75 -22.81 13.90 27.77
N GLY A 76 -21.95 14.86 27.44
CA GLY A 76 -21.58 15.18 26.06
C GLY A 76 -22.63 15.95 25.27
N GLN A 77 -23.80 16.28 25.82
CA GLN A 77 -24.81 17.07 25.10
C GLN A 77 -24.42 18.56 24.98
N ASN A 78 -23.48 19.02 25.80
CA ASN A 78 -22.92 20.37 25.73
C ASN A 78 -21.61 20.38 24.93
N TYR A 79 -21.53 21.24 23.92
CA TYR A 79 -20.32 21.45 23.12
C TYR A 79 -19.09 21.84 23.97
N ALA A 80 -19.29 22.60 25.05
CA ALA A 80 -18.22 23.04 25.93
C ALA A 80 -17.69 21.92 26.85
N GLU A 81 -18.49 20.88 27.07
CA GLU A 81 -18.17 19.74 27.92
C GLU A 81 -18.37 18.42 27.17
N PRO A 82 -17.52 18.17 26.14
CA PRO A 82 -17.62 16.96 25.36
C PRO A 82 -17.10 15.75 26.14
N LEU A 83 -17.60 14.57 25.78
CA LEU A 83 -17.04 13.31 26.24
C LEU A 83 -15.58 13.19 25.78
N ILE A 84 -14.75 12.62 26.66
CA ILE A 84 -13.37 12.27 26.31
C ILE A 84 -13.32 10.79 26.01
N VAL A 85 -12.94 10.44 24.79
CA VAL A 85 -12.79 9.06 24.38
C VAL A 85 -11.30 8.77 24.24
N GLU A 86 -10.76 7.96 25.13
CA GLU A 86 -9.36 7.58 25.12
C GLU A 86 -9.16 6.30 24.31
N VAL A 87 -8.23 6.37 23.37
CA VAL A 87 -7.79 5.21 22.60
C VAL A 87 -6.79 4.43 23.46
N PRO A 88 -7.04 3.15 23.75
CA PRO A 88 -6.11 2.34 24.51
C PRO A 88 -4.80 2.16 23.73
N GLU A 89 -3.68 2.07 24.45
CA GLU A 89 -2.36 1.99 23.83
C GLU A 89 -1.44 1.08 24.66
N VAL A 90 -0.93 0.02 24.01
CA VAL A 90 0.09 -0.89 24.58
C VAL A 90 1.34 -0.89 23.72
N TRP A 91 2.48 -0.59 24.34
CA TRP A 91 3.80 -0.54 23.74
C TRP A 91 4.48 -1.91 23.70
N PHE A 92 5.11 -2.21 22.56
CA PHE A 92 5.88 -3.42 22.32
C PHE A 92 7.13 -3.14 21.48
N LYS A 93 8.07 -4.07 21.48
CA LYS A 93 9.23 -4.11 20.59
C LYS A 93 9.41 -5.52 20.02
N LEU A 94 9.74 -5.59 18.72
CA LEU A 94 10.04 -6.84 18.04
C LEU A 94 11.56 -7.07 18.08
N THR A 95 11.98 -8.23 18.58
CA THR A 95 13.39 -8.61 18.66
C THR A 95 13.65 -9.92 17.93
N ASN A 96 14.84 -10.07 17.36
CA ASN A 96 15.27 -11.30 16.73
C ASN A 96 15.65 -12.32 17.81
N ALA A 97 14.99 -13.49 17.85
CA ALA A 97 15.25 -14.50 18.88
C ALA A 97 16.70 -15.02 18.90
N ARG A 98 17.43 -14.94 17.77
CA ARG A 98 18.82 -15.41 17.66
C ARG A 98 19.85 -14.39 18.11
N THR A 99 19.64 -13.11 17.80
CA THR A 99 20.63 -12.06 18.10
C THR A 99 20.25 -11.23 19.33
N GLY A 100 18.98 -11.26 19.74
CA GLY A 100 18.43 -10.40 20.79
C GLY A 100 18.25 -8.95 20.36
N ASP A 101 18.66 -8.59 19.14
CA ASP A 101 18.59 -7.23 18.63
C ASP A 101 17.19 -6.87 18.15
N LEU A 102 16.87 -5.57 18.21
CA LEU A 102 15.72 -5.01 17.51
C LEU A 102 15.84 -5.29 16.01
N PHE A 103 14.72 -5.56 15.36
CA PHE A 103 14.71 -5.67 13.91
C PHE A 103 15.21 -4.35 13.27
N PRO A 104 16.09 -4.40 12.26
CA PRO A 104 16.63 -3.20 11.61
C PRO A 104 15.50 -2.28 11.12
N GLY A 105 15.55 -1.00 11.52
CA GLY A 105 14.51 -0.02 11.17
C GLY A 105 13.25 -0.06 12.04
N THR A 106 13.18 -0.93 13.06
CA THR A 106 12.07 -0.91 14.04
C THR A 106 12.41 -0.06 15.26
N ARG A 107 11.43 0.71 15.72
CA ARG A 107 11.43 1.36 17.04
C ARG A 107 10.34 0.70 17.89
N PRO A 108 10.40 0.79 19.23
CA PRO A 108 9.25 0.46 20.06
C PRO A 108 8.01 1.17 19.53
N SER A 109 6.94 0.43 19.33
CA SER A 109 5.69 0.88 18.72
C SER A 109 4.54 0.49 19.64
N SER A 110 3.38 1.08 19.46
CA SER A 110 2.18 0.74 20.22
C SER A 110 1.11 0.09 19.35
N VAL A 111 0.23 -0.72 19.95
CA VAL A 111 -1.01 -1.26 19.34
C VAL A 111 -2.24 -0.79 20.12
N PRO A 112 -3.39 -0.60 19.45
CA PRO A 112 -4.60 -0.06 20.08
C PRO A 112 -5.42 -1.13 20.81
N ILE A 113 -4.85 -1.74 21.84
CA ILE A 113 -5.51 -2.75 22.69
C ILE A 113 -5.48 -2.31 24.16
N PRO A 114 -6.47 -2.67 24.99
CA PRO A 114 -6.52 -2.26 26.39
C PRO A 114 -5.48 -3.03 27.22
N GLU A 115 -5.04 -2.45 28.33
CA GLU A 115 -4.10 -3.12 29.26
C GLU A 115 -4.68 -4.39 29.90
N THR A 116 -6.00 -4.54 29.91
CA THR A 116 -6.70 -5.74 30.38
C THR A 116 -6.74 -6.86 29.32
N ALA A 117 -6.27 -6.59 28.10
CA ALA A 117 -6.14 -7.61 27.06
C ALA A 117 -5.14 -8.69 27.48
N THR A 118 -5.24 -9.87 26.86
CA THR A 118 -4.28 -10.96 27.05
C THR A 118 -3.09 -10.84 26.10
N VAL A 119 -2.00 -11.55 26.42
CA VAL A 119 -0.86 -11.72 25.51
C VAL A 119 -1.30 -12.30 24.17
N GLU A 120 -2.22 -13.27 24.15
CA GLU A 120 -2.79 -13.80 22.90
C GLU A 120 -3.42 -12.70 22.03
N ARG A 121 -4.20 -11.80 22.64
CA ARG A 121 -4.84 -10.68 21.91
C ARG A 121 -3.80 -9.71 21.37
N LEU A 122 -2.72 -9.47 22.10
CA LEU A 122 -1.55 -8.73 21.62
C LEU A 122 -0.92 -9.43 20.40
N LEU A 123 -0.67 -10.73 20.48
CA LEU A 123 -0.10 -11.51 19.39
C LEU A 123 -0.98 -11.46 18.13
N VAL A 124 -2.30 -11.62 18.27
CA VAL A 124 -3.26 -11.48 17.17
C VAL A 124 -3.25 -10.07 16.58
N ALA A 125 -3.19 -9.03 17.41
CA ALA A 125 -3.07 -7.65 16.95
C ALA A 125 -1.76 -7.40 16.19
N LEU A 126 -0.64 -7.96 16.68
CA LEU A 126 0.65 -7.92 16.01
C LEU A 126 0.63 -8.69 14.70
N LYS A 127 -0.02 -9.85 14.64
CA LYS A 127 -0.22 -10.60 13.39
C LYS A 127 -0.99 -9.75 12.40
N LYS A 128 -2.16 -9.22 12.76
CA LYS A 128 -2.93 -8.33 11.88
C LYS A 128 -2.09 -7.15 11.34
N ARG A 129 -1.20 -6.60 12.16
CA ARG A 129 -0.37 -5.44 11.81
C ARG A 129 0.92 -5.76 11.06
N PHE A 130 1.58 -6.88 11.36
CA PHE A 130 2.93 -7.23 10.88
C PHE A 130 2.99 -8.55 10.12
N ASN A 131 1.85 -9.20 9.84
CA ASN A 131 1.78 -10.41 9.02
C ASN A 131 2.39 -10.22 7.63
N ASP A 132 2.40 -8.98 7.11
CA ASP A 132 2.93 -8.67 5.78
C ASP A 132 4.38 -8.12 5.82
N ASN A 133 5.04 -8.22 6.99
CA ASN A 133 6.40 -7.76 7.26
C ASN A 133 7.15 -8.81 8.13
N TYR A 134 7.41 -8.50 9.42
CA TYR A 134 8.24 -9.30 10.33
C TYR A 134 7.62 -10.63 10.75
N LEU A 135 6.29 -10.76 10.68
CA LEU A 135 5.56 -11.96 11.11
C LEU A 135 5.02 -12.76 9.91
N ASP A 136 5.51 -12.50 8.69
CA ASP A 136 5.11 -13.28 7.52
C ASP A 136 5.47 -14.76 7.70
N GLY A 137 4.50 -15.64 7.46
CA GLY A 137 4.64 -17.10 7.60
C GLY A 137 5.07 -17.60 8.97
N ILE A 138 5.08 -16.74 10.00
CA ILE A 138 5.34 -17.10 11.39
C ILE A 138 3.99 -17.25 12.06
N ASP A 139 3.70 -18.45 12.58
CA ASP A 139 2.53 -18.64 13.43
C ASP A 139 2.69 -17.79 14.70
N VAL A 140 1.61 -17.14 15.12
CA VAL A 140 1.59 -16.33 16.33
C VAL A 140 1.93 -17.15 17.57
N PHE A 141 1.57 -18.44 17.58
CA PHE A 141 1.94 -19.38 18.64
C PHE A 141 3.43 -19.73 18.68
N ASN A 142 4.20 -19.35 17.64
CA ASN A 142 5.66 -19.53 17.62
C ASN A 142 6.41 -18.29 18.13
N LEU A 143 5.71 -17.25 18.56
CA LEU A 143 6.31 -16.04 19.13
C LEU A 143 6.46 -16.18 20.64
N GLN A 144 7.63 -15.78 21.14
CA GLN A 144 7.88 -15.75 22.58
C GLN A 144 7.71 -14.33 23.09
N VAL A 145 6.92 -14.17 24.15
CA VAL A 145 6.59 -12.86 24.71
C VAL A 145 7.22 -12.75 26.08
N TYR A 146 7.86 -11.61 26.34
CA TYR A 146 8.49 -11.30 27.61
C TYR A 146 8.07 -9.91 28.08
N ASP A 147 8.12 -9.71 29.39
CA ASP A 147 8.07 -8.36 29.96
C ASP A 147 9.35 -7.57 29.65
N HIS A 148 9.38 -6.31 30.09
CA HIS A 148 10.53 -5.42 29.89
C HIS A 148 11.83 -5.88 30.60
N GLU A 149 11.75 -6.76 31.60
CA GLU A 149 12.88 -7.36 32.33
C GLU A 149 13.30 -8.72 31.73
N LYS A 150 12.64 -9.13 30.64
CA LYS A 150 12.84 -10.41 29.94
C LYS A 150 12.33 -11.64 30.70
N SER A 151 11.34 -11.47 31.58
CA SER A 151 10.58 -12.57 32.17
C SER A 151 9.51 -13.06 31.19
N PRO A 152 9.38 -14.37 30.94
CA PRO A 152 8.42 -14.90 29.98
C PRO A 152 6.98 -14.65 30.45
N LEU A 153 6.11 -14.27 29.51
CA LEU A 153 4.69 -14.06 29.74
C LEU A 153 3.89 -15.15 29.01
N GLU A 154 2.99 -15.83 29.73
CA GLU A 154 2.10 -16.83 29.16
C GLU A 154 0.95 -16.18 28.36
N GLU A 155 0.40 -16.90 27.38
CA GLU A 155 -0.57 -16.38 26.40
C GLU A 155 -1.87 -15.85 27.03
N ASN A 156 -2.29 -16.46 28.15
CA ASN A 156 -3.52 -16.14 28.89
C ASN A 156 -3.32 -15.01 29.93
N VAL A 157 -2.09 -14.55 30.15
CA VAL A 157 -1.79 -13.49 31.12
C VAL A 157 -2.28 -12.15 30.59
N GLN A 158 -2.93 -11.37 31.46
CA GLN A 158 -3.30 -9.99 31.14
C GLN A 158 -2.05 -9.11 31.07
N LEU A 159 -2.01 -8.21 30.10
CA LEU A 159 -0.87 -7.34 29.86
C LEU A 159 -0.59 -6.43 31.08
N GLY A 160 -1.62 -5.99 31.79
CA GLY A 160 -1.50 -5.29 33.06
C GLY A 160 -0.57 -4.07 32.99
N PRO A 161 0.47 -3.97 33.84
CA PRO A 161 1.41 -2.85 33.80
C PRO A 161 2.45 -2.93 32.67
N PHE A 162 2.49 -4.03 31.91
CA PHE A 162 3.45 -4.24 30.84
C PHE A 162 2.98 -3.49 29.58
N GLY A 163 3.89 -2.72 28.97
CA GLY A 163 3.60 -1.93 27.78
C GLY A 163 2.81 -0.64 28.02
N LEU A 164 2.63 -0.20 29.27
CA LEU A 164 1.99 1.10 29.55
C LEU A 164 2.76 2.29 28.99
N THR A 165 4.09 2.17 28.91
CA THR A 165 4.97 3.21 28.40
C THR A 165 6.00 2.60 27.46
N ARG A 166 6.69 3.48 26.73
CA ARG A 166 7.81 3.08 25.88
C ARG A 166 8.95 2.40 26.66
N SER A 167 9.15 2.73 27.93
CA SER A 167 10.18 2.10 28.78
C SER A 167 9.75 0.75 29.33
N THR A 168 8.45 0.50 29.49
CA THR A 168 7.92 -0.80 29.91
C THR A 168 7.43 -1.64 28.73
N ALA A 169 7.86 -1.33 27.50
CA ALA A 169 7.42 -1.99 26.28
C ALA A 169 7.67 -3.51 26.31
N ILE A 170 6.64 -4.27 25.96
CA ILE A 170 6.65 -5.73 25.91
C ILE A 170 7.61 -6.20 24.83
N ILE A 171 8.39 -7.24 25.10
CA ILE A 171 9.34 -7.82 24.16
C ILE A 171 8.68 -9.00 23.46
N VAL A 172 8.66 -8.97 22.13
CA VAL A 172 8.16 -10.09 21.34
C VAL A 172 9.31 -10.61 20.48
N GLU A 173 9.81 -11.78 20.84
CA GLU A 173 10.89 -12.46 20.13
C GLU A 173 10.32 -13.25 18.95
N VAL A 174 10.93 -13.02 17.79
CA VAL A 174 10.54 -13.61 16.52
C VAL A 174 11.56 -14.67 16.12
N PRO A 175 11.17 -15.94 15.91
CA PRO A 175 12.09 -17.03 15.62
C PRO A 175 12.73 -16.91 14.23
N VAL A 176 14.01 -17.31 14.13
CA VAL A 176 14.74 -17.36 12.85
C VAL A 176 14.38 -18.63 12.10
N ARG A 177 13.93 -18.50 10.83
CA ARG A 177 13.62 -19.64 9.97
C ARG A 177 14.87 -20.50 9.71
N THR A 178 15.05 -21.60 10.42
CA THR A 178 16.00 -22.67 10.08
C THR A 178 15.39 -23.54 8.99
N ARG A 179 15.89 -23.43 7.75
CA ARG A 179 15.60 -24.42 6.70
C ARG A 179 16.32 -25.72 7.06
N LEU A 180 15.60 -26.74 7.53
CA LEU A 180 16.13 -28.10 7.59
C LEU A 180 16.27 -28.58 6.13
N ARG A 181 17.50 -28.59 5.64
CA ARG A 181 17.86 -29.18 4.35
C ARG A 181 18.32 -30.60 4.64
N GLU A 182 17.39 -31.56 4.64
CA GLU A 182 17.76 -32.97 4.50
C GLU A 182 17.92 -33.26 3.01
N SER A 183 19.18 -33.25 2.61
CA SER A 183 19.67 -33.85 1.38
C SER A 183 19.65 -35.37 1.54
N THR A 184 18.81 -36.05 0.77
CA THR A 184 19.00 -37.47 0.47
C THR A 184 19.06 -37.61 -1.04
N GLU A 185 20.29 -37.65 -1.56
CA GLU A 185 20.58 -38.31 -2.84
C GLU A 185 20.35 -39.82 -2.64
N GLY A 186 19.59 -40.43 -3.54
CA GLY A 186 19.25 -41.84 -3.53
C GLY A 186 18.56 -42.23 -4.83
N GLU A 187 19.29 -43.01 -5.63
CA GLU A 187 19.06 -43.51 -6.99
C GLU A 187 17.69 -44.14 -7.33
N LEU A 188 17.36 -43.99 -8.62
CA LEU A 188 16.64 -44.91 -9.54
C LEU A 188 15.22 -45.38 -9.17
N ASP A 189 14.23 -44.98 -9.99
CA ASP A 189 13.65 -45.92 -10.97
C ASP A 189 12.83 -45.20 -12.05
N GLU A 190 12.98 -45.67 -13.29
CA GLU A 190 12.21 -45.21 -14.45
C GLU A 190 10.78 -45.76 -14.40
N ASN A 191 9.78 -44.90 -14.62
CA ASN A 191 8.60 -45.36 -15.34
C ASN A 191 7.90 -44.22 -16.10
N PRO A 192 7.81 -44.29 -17.44
CA PRO A 192 7.27 -43.23 -18.26
C PRO A 192 5.79 -43.50 -18.55
N THR A 193 4.85 -42.82 -17.88
CA THR A 193 3.51 -42.59 -18.46
C THR A 193 2.67 -41.61 -17.64
N LYS A 194 2.68 -40.35 -18.08
CA LYS A 194 1.50 -39.52 -18.40
C LYS A 194 1.95 -38.08 -18.63
N ARG A 195 2.43 -37.83 -19.86
CA ARG A 195 2.56 -36.48 -20.42
C ARG A 195 1.18 -35.83 -20.48
N ARG A 196 0.84 -35.00 -19.50
CA ARG A 196 0.09 -33.77 -19.81
C ARG A 196 1.12 -32.81 -20.38
N LYS A 197 1.04 -32.57 -21.70
CA LYS A 197 1.78 -31.51 -22.41
C LYS A 197 1.42 -30.16 -21.76
N GLY A 198 2.15 -29.76 -20.73
CA GLY A 198 2.37 -28.35 -20.47
C GLY A 198 3.28 -27.87 -21.58
N VAL A 199 2.80 -26.93 -22.39
CA VAL A 199 3.64 -26.19 -23.33
C VAL A 199 4.80 -25.64 -22.51
N ALA A 200 6.02 -26.11 -22.79
CA ALA A 200 7.22 -25.51 -22.26
C ALA A 200 7.28 -24.09 -22.81
N GLY A 201 6.74 -23.13 -22.06
CA GLY A 201 6.82 -21.72 -22.37
C GLY A 201 8.29 -21.34 -22.38
N THR A 202 8.81 -21.02 -23.57
CA THR A 202 10.05 -20.26 -23.71
C THR A 202 9.92 -19.02 -22.84
N LYS A 203 10.62 -19.02 -21.70
CA LYS A 203 10.69 -17.88 -20.78
C LYS A 203 11.21 -16.68 -21.57
N TRP A 204 10.40 -15.63 -21.72
CA TRP A 204 10.81 -14.40 -22.40
C TRP A 204 12.11 -13.88 -21.79
N LYS A 205 13.06 -13.44 -22.64
CA LYS A 205 14.38 -12.97 -22.19
C LYS A 205 14.48 -11.46 -22.36
N TRP A 206 14.54 -10.75 -21.24
CA TRP A 206 14.77 -9.32 -21.21
C TRP A 206 16.24 -9.00 -21.50
N LYS A 207 16.48 -7.89 -22.20
CA LYS A 207 17.84 -7.36 -22.39
C LYS A 207 18.35 -6.84 -21.05
N GLU A 208 19.66 -6.92 -20.83
CA GLU A 208 20.25 -6.27 -19.67
C GLU A 208 19.97 -4.76 -19.72
N GLU A 209 19.32 -4.31 -18.66
CA GLU A 209 18.92 -2.93 -18.48
C GLU A 209 20.18 -2.09 -18.18
N GLN A 210 20.68 -1.35 -19.17
CA GLN A 210 21.85 -0.48 -19.00
C GLN A 210 21.51 0.71 -18.10
N PRO A 211 22.32 0.99 -17.07
CA PRO A 211 22.06 2.10 -16.17
C PRO A 211 22.14 3.43 -16.93
N VAL A 212 21.18 4.31 -16.70
CA VAL A 212 21.18 5.64 -17.31
C VAL A 212 22.03 6.57 -16.43
N TYR A 213 23.35 6.42 -16.52
CA TYR A 213 24.29 7.42 -16.00
C TYR A 213 24.68 8.34 -17.14
N CYS A 214 24.06 9.52 -17.25
CA CYS A 214 24.43 10.47 -18.29
C CYS A 214 24.87 11.80 -17.65
N VAL A 215 26.18 11.99 -17.54
CA VAL A 215 26.79 13.33 -17.51
C VAL A 215 27.06 13.70 -18.95
N GLU A 216 26.18 14.47 -19.59
CA GLU A 216 26.57 15.16 -20.82
C GLU A 216 25.80 16.47 -20.97
N GLY A 217 26.54 17.56 -21.18
CA GLY A 217 25.94 18.85 -21.57
C GLY A 217 25.17 19.64 -20.51
N GLY A 218 25.40 19.43 -19.20
CA GLY A 218 24.89 20.34 -18.16
C GLY A 218 23.45 20.10 -17.66
N ARG A 219 22.90 18.88 -17.78
CA ARG A 219 21.62 18.48 -17.16
C ARG A 219 21.85 17.80 -15.80
N LEU A 220 20.99 18.11 -14.82
CA LEU A 220 21.05 17.57 -13.45
C LEU A 220 20.70 16.07 -13.41
N PHE A 221 21.40 15.32 -12.56
CA PHE A 221 21.28 13.87 -12.38
C PHE A 221 20.02 13.44 -11.65
N PHE A 222 19.59 12.21 -11.95
CA PHE A 222 18.98 11.34 -10.95
C PHE A 222 19.95 11.15 -9.77
N VAL A 223 19.68 11.85 -8.68
CA VAL A 223 20.27 11.56 -7.36
C VAL A 223 19.46 10.43 -6.76
N GLY A 224 20.10 9.43 -6.14
CA GLY A 224 19.40 8.32 -5.48
C GLY A 224 18.45 8.85 -4.40
N ARG A 225 17.17 9.04 -4.75
CA ARG A 225 16.12 9.51 -3.85
C ARG A 225 15.49 8.31 -3.18
N ASP A 226 16.21 7.74 -2.23
CA ASP A 226 15.76 6.56 -1.49
C ASP A 226 14.40 6.81 -0.81
N SER A 227 14.15 8.03 -0.33
CA SER A 227 12.85 8.45 0.22
C SER A 227 11.72 8.38 -0.81
N THR A 228 11.88 9.02 -1.97
CA THR A 228 10.87 9.00 -3.06
C THR A 228 10.63 7.59 -3.58
N THR A 229 11.69 6.79 -3.67
CA THR A 229 11.59 5.35 -4.01
C THR A 229 10.75 4.62 -2.98
N GLN A 230 11.01 4.81 -1.68
CA GLN A 230 10.24 4.17 -0.61
C GLN A 230 8.77 4.60 -0.61
N GLU A 231 8.47 5.86 -0.92
CA GLU A 231 7.09 6.34 -1.02
C GLU A 231 6.34 5.70 -2.19
N LEU A 232 6.96 5.62 -3.38
CA LEU A 232 6.36 4.95 -4.53
C LEU A 232 6.17 3.45 -4.27
N VAL A 233 7.12 2.80 -3.58
CA VAL A 233 6.98 1.41 -3.11
C VAL A 233 5.79 1.26 -2.16
N ARG A 234 5.63 2.17 -1.18
CA ARG A 234 4.48 2.14 -0.25
C ARG A 234 3.15 2.28 -0.99
N LEU A 235 3.08 3.17 -1.98
CA LEU A 235 1.89 3.37 -2.79
C LEU A 235 1.55 2.12 -3.60
N HIS A 236 2.52 1.55 -4.32
CA HIS A 236 2.32 0.31 -5.07
C HIS A 236 1.94 -0.86 -4.16
N LYS A 237 2.55 -0.98 -2.97
CA LYS A 237 2.18 -2.00 -1.97
C LYS A 237 0.73 -1.85 -1.53
N SER A 238 0.29 -0.61 -1.29
CA SER A 238 -1.10 -0.30 -0.92
C SER A 238 -2.08 -0.74 -2.02
N ASN A 239 -1.84 -0.35 -3.28
CA ASN A 239 -2.71 -0.74 -4.40
C ASN A 239 -2.70 -2.25 -4.67
N TYR A 240 -1.52 -2.87 -4.64
CA TYR A 240 -1.37 -4.33 -4.80
C TYR A 240 -2.16 -5.09 -3.73
N ASN A 241 -2.08 -4.67 -2.47
CA ASN A 241 -2.81 -5.28 -1.37
C ASN A 241 -4.34 -5.11 -1.52
N ARG A 242 -4.79 -3.95 -1.99
CA ARG A 242 -6.22 -3.69 -2.28
C ARG A 242 -6.72 -4.62 -3.39
N ALA A 243 -5.98 -4.73 -4.49
CA ALA A 243 -6.29 -5.63 -5.59
C ALA A 243 -6.31 -7.11 -5.16
N LYS A 244 -5.32 -7.55 -4.37
CA LYS A 244 -5.25 -8.93 -3.88
C LYS A 244 -6.42 -9.31 -2.96
N ARG A 245 -6.92 -8.37 -2.16
CA ARG A 245 -7.99 -8.63 -1.18
C ARG A 245 -9.39 -8.30 -1.69
N GLY A 246 -9.52 -7.68 -2.87
CA GLY A 246 -10.82 -7.29 -3.44
C GLY A 246 -11.53 -6.15 -2.70
N TYR A 247 -10.81 -5.38 -1.86
CA TYR A 247 -11.39 -4.29 -1.07
C TYR A 247 -11.11 -2.90 -1.68
N GLY A 248 -12.18 -2.11 -1.80
CA GLY A 248 -12.13 -0.65 -1.92
C GLY A 248 -12.38 -0.09 -3.33
N ASN A 249 -13.21 0.95 -3.40
CA ASN A 249 -13.43 1.75 -4.63
C ASN A 249 -12.37 2.86 -4.81
N MET A 250 -11.47 3.01 -3.83
CA MET A 250 -10.49 4.08 -3.77
C MET A 250 -9.10 3.53 -4.12
N TRP A 251 -8.65 3.87 -5.32
CA TRP A 251 -7.35 3.53 -5.88
C TRP A 251 -6.47 4.77 -5.91
N MET A 252 -5.20 4.63 -5.53
CA MET A 252 -4.27 5.76 -5.58
C MET A 252 -3.54 5.73 -6.91
N ILE A 253 -3.77 6.70 -7.78
CA ILE A 253 -3.02 6.81 -9.03
C ILE A 253 -1.66 7.47 -8.73
N PRO A 254 -0.52 6.78 -8.94
CA PRO A 254 0.80 7.36 -8.69
C PRO A 254 1.11 8.38 -9.79
N LEU A 255 1.30 9.63 -9.36
CA LEU A 255 1.60 10.75 -10.23
C LEU A 255 2.90 11.41 -9.78
N LEU A 256 3.87 11.48 -10.69
CA LEU A 256 5.12 12.20 -10.53
C LEU A 256 5.03 13.48 -11.34
N ASP A 257 5.08 14.63 -10.67
CA ASP A 257 5.29 15.90 -11.36
C ASP A 257 6.60 15.81 -12.16
N ASN A 258 6.55 16.03 -13.47
CA ASN A 258 7.68 15.84 -14.37
C ASN A 258 7.94 17.11 -15.18
N ILE A 259 8.62 18.08 -14.56
CA ILE A 259 9.24 19.16 -15.32
C ILE A 259 10.36 18.55 -16.17
N SER A 260 10.16 18.55 -17.48
CA SER A 260 11.10 18.00 -18.47
C SER A 260 12.51 18.57 -18.26
N GLY A 261 13.52 17.69 -18.19
CA GLY A 261 14.93 18.07 -18.05
C GLY A 261 15.47 18.15 -16.61
N LEU A 262 14.66 17.92 -15.57
CA LEU A 262 15.11 17.91 -14.15
C LEU A 262 15.41 16.50 -13.59
N GLY A 263 15.56 15.49 -14.44
CA GLY A 263 15.90 14.12 -14.02
C GLY A 263 14.76 13.29 -13.41
N LYS A 264 13.52 13.80 -13.41
CA LYS A 264 12.34 13.08 -12.89
C LYS A 264 11.83 11.96 -13.84
N SER A 265 11.86 12.16 -15.17
CA SER A 265 11.71 11.02 -16.12
C SER A 265 12.78 9.94 -15.91
N GLN A 266 13.99 10.32 -15.50
CA GLN A 266 15.08 9.38 -15.22
C GLN A 266 14.83 8.61 -13.91
N PHE A 267 14.20 9.23 -12.91
CA PHE A 267 13.70 8.52 -11.71
C PHE A 267 12.76 7.37 -12.10
N ALA A 268 11.79 7.63 -12.97
CA ALA A 268 10.85 6.60 -13.41
C ALA A 268 11.57 5.43 -14.10
N GLN A 269 12.61 5.71 -14.89
CA GLN A 269 13.40 4.68 -15.57
C GLN A 269 14.31 3.88 -14.60
N GLU A 270 14.85 4.53 -13.57
CA GLU A 270 15.75 3.93 -12.58
C GLU A 270 15.03 3.32 -11.37
N TYR A 271 13.72 3.55 -11.21
CA TYR A 271 12.94 3.13 -10.04
C TYR A 271 13.09 1.63 -9.74
N ILE A 272 12.81 0.77 -10.72
CA ILE A 272 12.90 -0.68 -10.53
C ILE A 272 14.34 -1.13 -10.27
N ARG A 273 15.33 -0.50 -10.91
CA ARG A 273 16.75 -0.78 -10.67
C ARG A 273 17.17 -0.42 -9.26
N THR A 274 16.71 0.73 -8.77
CA THR A 274 16.96 1.19 -7.39
C THR A 274 16.34 0.22 -6.40
N CYS A 275 15.10 -0.21 -6.62
CA CYS A 275 14.45 -1.28 -5.85
C CYS A 275 15.28 -2.57 -5.84
N ARG A 276 15.78 -3.03 -7.00
CA ARG A 276 16.65 -4.22 -7.10
C ARG A 276 17.94 -4.06 -6.28
N ARG A 277 18.60 -2.90 -6.35
CA ARG A 277 19.83 -2.58 -5.59
C ARG A 277 19.60 -2.52 -4.09
N GLN A 278 18.55 -1.80 -3.65
CA GLN A 278 18.22 -1.64 -2.23
C GLN A 278 17.90 -2.98 -1.54
N TRP A 279 17.42 -3.94 -2.31
CA TRP A 279 17.00 -5.25 -1.82
C TRP A 279 17.91 -6.38 -2.28
N ASP A 280 19.08 -6.05 -2.83
CA ASP A 280 20.05 -7.05 -3.27
C ASP A 280 20.51 -7.89 -2.06
N GLY A 281 20.53 -9.22 -2.24
CA GLY A 281 20.78 -10.17 -1.14
C GLY A 281 19.59 -10.51 -0.23
N LEU A 282 18.42 -9.86 -0.33
CA LEU A 282 17.19 -10.36 0.32
C LEU A 282 16.75 -11.67 -0.36
N PRO A 283 16.42 -12.73 0.41
CA PRO A 283 16.06 -14.03 -0.17
C PRO A 283 14.85 -13.87 -1.09
N ALA A 284 14.97 -14.38 -2.32
CA ALA A 284 13.83 -14.48 -3.22
C ALA A 284 12.76 -15.37 -2.55
N SER A 285 11.55 -14.82 -2.40
CA SER A 285 10.40 -15.60 -1.98
C SER A 285 9.80 -16.26 -3.22
N ASP A 286 9.94 -17.57 -3.36
CA ASP A 286 9.29 -18.33 -4.44
C ASP A 286 7.76 -18.43 -4.28
N LYS A 287 7.19 -17.77 -3.26
CA LYS A 287 5.74 -17.71 -3.05
C LYS A 287 5.14 -16.69 -4.02
N ASP A 288 4.29 -17.20 -4.90
CA ASP A 288 3.44 -16.38 -5.76
C ASP A 288 2.66 -15.36 -4.89
N GLY A 289 2.84 -14.08 -5.21
CA GLY A 289 2.17 -12.99 -4.50
C GLY A 289 2.97 -12.23 -3.43
N ASP A 290 4.29 -12.40 -3.34
CA ASP A 290 5.20 -11.48 -2.63
C ASP A 290 5.43 -10.21 -3.47
N PHE A 291 4.80 -9.11 -3.05
CA PHE A 291 4.86 -7.81 -3.72
C PHE A 291 6.29 -7.34 -4.01
N LEU A 292 7.21 -7.48 -3.05
CA LEU A 292 8.58 -6.99 -3.22
C LEU A 292 9.33 -7.82 -4.25
N ASN A 293 9.09 -9.13 -4.27
CA ASN A 293 9.69 -10.01 -5.27
C ASN A 293 9.13 -9.72 -6.68
N ILE A 294 7.81 -9.55 -6.80
CA ILE A 294 7.16 -9.18 -8.08
C ILE A 294 7.73 -7.84 -8.57
N LEU A 295 7.79 -6.83 -7.70
CA LEU A 295 8.29 -5.51 -8.06
C LEU A 295 9.77 -5.53 -8.47
N ARG A 296 10.62 -6.32 -7.81
CA ARG A 296 12.03 -6.51 -8.19
C ARG A 296 12.19 -7.19 -9.55
N GLN A 297 11.30 -8.12 -9.85
CA GLN A 297 11.27 -8.84 -11.12
C GLN A 297 10.59 -8.05 -12.24
N SER A 298 9.95 -6.92 -11.93
CA SER A 298 9.31 -6.09 -12.93
C SER A 298 10.30 -5.57 -13.95
N HIS A 299 9.85 -5.37 -15.18
CA HIS A 299 10.61 -4.69 -16.23
C HIS A 299 9.95 -3.37 -16.60
N THR A 300 10.77 -2.34 -16.75
CA THR A 300 10.30 -0.99 -17.08
C THR A 300 9.97 -0.89 -18.57
N ILE A 301 8.74 -0.47 -18.88
CA ILE A 301 8.28 -0.11 -20.21
C ILE A 301 7.89 1.36 -20.17
N THR A 302 8.31 2.14 -21.17
CA THR A 302 7.89 3.54 -21.29
C THR A 302 6.89 3.68 -22.43
N VAL A 303 5.79 4.37 -22.14
CA VAL A 303 4.73 4.71 -23.07
C VAL A 303 4.62 6.22 -23.14
N LYS A 304 4.53 6.76 -24.36
CA LYS A 304 4.24 8.17 -24.62
C LYS A 304 2.94 8.25 -25.39
N LEU A 305 2.13 9.25 -25.06
CA LEU A 305 0.81 9.45 -25.65
C LEU A 305 0.69 10.88 -26.18
N SER A 306 -0.09 11.02 -27.23
CA SER A 306 -0.39 12.28 -27.91
C SER A 306 -1.91 12.51 -27.95
N PRO A 307 -2.37 13.73 -28.27
CA PRO A 307 -3.80 14.01 -28.37
C PRO A 307 -4.50 13.12 -29.39
N THR A 308 -3.82 12.77 -30.50
CA THR A 308 -4.35 11.89 -31.52
C THR A 308 -4.55 10.46 -31.05
N ASP A 309 -3.93 10.05 -29.95
CA ASP A 309 -4.05 8.71 -29.37
C ASP A 309 -5.28 8.58 -28.47
N LEU A 310 -5.72 9.70 -27.88
CA LEU A 310 -6.77 9.74 -26.87
C LEU A 310 -8.11 10.26 -27.38
N PHE A 311 -8.09 11.16 -28.37
CA PHE A 311 -9.29 11.89 -28.79
C PHE A 311 -9.81 11.47 -30.17
N HIS A 312 -11.11 11.61 -30.36
CA HIS A 312 -11.74 11.66 -31.68
C HIS A 312 -11.50 13.03 -32.33
N GLU A 313 -11.88 13.18 -33.60
CA GLU A 313 -11.72 14.44 -34.35
C GLU A 313 -12.47 15.62 -33.71
N ASP A 314 -13.56 15.34 -33.00
CA ASP A 314 -14.35 16.31 -32.25
C ASP A 314 -13.78 16.64 -30.85
N MET A 315 -12.58 16.14 -30.53
CA MET A 315 -11.92 16.28 -29.23
C MET A 315 -12.67 15.64 -28.05
N SER A 316 -13.63 14.77 -28.33
CA SER A 316 -14.21 13.89 -27.32
C SER A 316 -13.24 12.76 -26.98
N PHE A 317 -13.29 12.27 -25.73
CA PHE A 317 -12.43 11.17 -25.29
C PHE A 317 -12.86 9.86 -25.94
N GLY A 318 -12.01 9.30 -26.78
CA GLY A 318 -12.27 8.05 -27.46
C GLY A 318 -11.84 6.87 -26.60
N ARG A 319 -12.74 6.34 -25.77
CA ARG A 319 -12.44 5.24 -24.84
C ARG A 319 -11.74 4.06 -25.52
N GLU A 320 -12.36 3.48 -26.54
CA GLU A 320 -11.83 2.29 -27.22
C GLU A 320 -10.52 2.62 -27.93
N LYS A 321 -10.43 3.82 -28.50
CA LYS A 321 -9.21 4.33 -29.14
C LYS A 321 -8.07 4.45 -28.14
N ALA A 322 -8.29 5.09 -26.98
CA ALA A 322 -7.29 5.26 -25.94
C ALA A 322 -6.79 3.91 -25.39
N ARG A 323 -7.69 2.94 -25.19
CA ARG A 323 -7.34 1.58 -24.75
C ARG A 323 -6.50 0.85 -25.79
N ALA A 324 -6.95 0.85 -27.04
CA ALA A 324 -6.23 0.22 -28.14
C ALA A 324 -4.85 0.85 -28.34
N THR A 325 -4.75 2.18 -28.34
CA THR A 325 -3.48 2.88 -28.53
C THR A 325 -2.52 2.64 -27.36
N PHE A 326 -3.03 2.54 -26.13
CA PHE A 326 -2.19 2.19 -24.96
C PHE A 326 -1.52 0.83 -25.14
N VAL A 327 -2.27 -0.20 -25.56
CA VAL A 327 -1.72 -1.53 -25.84
C VAL A 327 -0.79 -1.50 -27.05
N MET A 328 -1.15 -0.78 -28.11
CA MET A 328 -0.31 -0.61 -29.30
C MET A 328 1.02 0.08 -28.98
N SER A 329 1.05 1.01 -28.04
CA SER A 329 2.28 1.65 -27.58
C SER A 329 3.21 0.66 -26.86
N ILE A 330 2.64 -0.24 -26.05
CA ILE A 330 3.40 -1.33 -25.41
C ILE A 330 3.92 -2.31 -26.47
N ARG A 331 3.10 -2.64 -27.48
CA ARG A 331 3.54 -3.46 -28.62
C ARG A 331 4.68 -2.81 -29.41
N ALA A 332 4.57 -1.52 -29.70
CA ALA A 332 5.61 -0.75 -30.36
C ALA A 332 6.92 -0.79 -29.56
N PHE A 333 6.86 -0.63 -28.24
CA PHE A 333 8.03 -0.78 -27.37
C PHE A 333 8.72 -2.13 -27.55
N PHE A 334 7.98 -3.25 -27.57
CA PHE A 334 8.57 -4.57 -27.79
C PHE A 334 9.16 -4.71 -29.20
N GLN A 335 8.44 -4.25 -30.22
CA GLN A 335 8.92 -4.30 -31.60
C GLN A 335 10.22 -3.49 -31.79
N GLU A 336 10.29 -2.29 -31.24
CA GLU A 336 11.45 -1.40 -31.34
C GLU A 336 12.65 -1.91 -30.53
N ASN A 337 12.41 -2.36 -29.29
CA ASN A 337 13.49 -2.74 -28.38
C ASN A 337 13.95 -4.19 -28.57
N TYR A 338 13.09 -5.09 -29.06
CA TYR A 338 13.38 -6.52 -29.15
C TYR A 338 13.26 -7.09 -30.57
N GLY A 339 12.62 -6.39 -31.50
CA GLY A 339 12.37 -6.88 -32.86
C GLY A 339 11.32 -7.99 -32.94
N THR A 340 10.78 -8.43 -31.79
CA THR A 340 9.79 -9.49 -31.66
C THR A 340 8.66 -9.04 -30.75
N ILE A 341 7.45 -9.51 -31.01
CA ILE A 341 6.24 -9.17 -30.25
C ILE A 341 5.84 -10.39 -29.39
N PRO A 342 5.53 -10.21 -28.09
CA PRO A 342 4.92 -11.26 -27.26
C PRO A 342 3.58 -11.71 -27.82
N ARG A 343 3.28 -13.01 -27.70
CA ARG A 343 2.04 -13.61 -28.26
C ARG A 343 0.78 -12.96 -27.69
N ALA A 344 0.81 -12.55 -26.44
CA ALA A 344 -0.28 -11.81 -25.81
C ALA A 344 -0.66 -10.53 -26.58
N LEU A 345 0.29 -9.92 -27.30
CA LEU A 345 0.10 -8.69 -28.09
C LEU A 345 -0.18 -8.94 -29.58
N ASP A 346 -0.24 -10.19 -30.04
CA ASP A 346 -0.55 -10.51 -31.45
C ASP A 346 -2.05 -10.46 -31.75
N SER A 347 -2.91 -10.60 -30.73
CA SER A 347 -4.38 -10.69 -30.87
C SER A 347 -5.13 -9.39 -30.52
N ILE A 348 -4.48 -8.22 -30.65
CA ILE A 348 -5.06 -6.92 -30.26
C ILE A 348 -6.38 -6.62 -31.00
N GLU A 349 -6.51 -7.08 -32.25
CA GLU A 349 -7.72 -6.85 -33.07
C GLU A 349 -8.94 -7.68 -32.62
N ALA A 350 -8.74 -8.74 -31.82
CA ALA A 350 -9.79 -9.65 -31.38
C ALA A 350 -10.33 -9.36 -29.96
N ASN A 351 -9.62 -8.56 -29.16
CA ASN A 351 -9.98 -8.24 -27.77
C ASN A 351 -9.97 -6.72 -27.53
N LEU A 352 -11.12 -6.16 -27.19
CA LEU A 352 -11.29 -4.72 -26.95
C LEU A 352 -10.88 -4.29 -25.52
N ASP A 353 -10.81 -5.22 -24.56
CA ASP A 353 -10.39 -4.91 -23.20
C ASP A 353 -8.87 -5.06 -23.05
N HIS A 354 -8.20 -3.95 -22.75
CA HIS A 354 -6.76 -3.91 -22.57
C HIS A 354 -6.32 -4.72 -21.32
N VAL A 355 -7.18 -4.94 -20.33
CA VAL A 355 -6.87 -5.80 -19.17
C VAL A 355 -6.71 -7.26 -19.58
N ASP A 356 -7.58 -7.75 -20.48
CA ASP A 356 -7.57 -9.12 -20.98
C ASP A 356 -6.34 -9.41 -21.85
N ILE A 357 -5.68 -8.35 -22.35
CA ILE A 357 -4.40 -8.43 -23.07
C ILE A 357 -3.21 -8.34 -22.12
N LEU A 358 -3.25 -7.41 -21.16
CA LEU A 358 -2.13 -7.14 -20.27
C LEU A 358 -1.93 -8.22 -19.19
N MET A 359 -3.00 -8.93 -18.80
CA MET A 359 -2.91 -10.06 -17.88
C MET A 359 -2.09 -11.24 -18.46
N PRO A 360 -2.40 -11.78 -19.66
CA PRO A 360 -1.56 -12.81 -20.27
C PRO A 360 -0.18 -12.28 -20.66
N LEU A 361 -0.06 -10.99 -21.02
CA LEU A 361 1.26 -10.39 -21.27
C LEU A 361 2.16 -10.51 -20.03
N ALA A 362 1.70 -10.05 -18.86
CA ALA A 362 2.50 -10.10 -17.63
C ALA A 362 2.81 -11.54 -17.16
N ILE A 363 2.07 -12.54 -17.63
CA ILE A 363 2.39 -13.97 -17.44
C ILE A 363 3.48 -14.42 -18.42
N GLU A 364 3.39 -14.01 -19.68
CA GLU A 364 4.33 -14.38 -20.75
C GLU A 364 5.71 -13.74 -20.55
N VAL A 365 5.74 -12.43 -20.31
CA VAL A 365 6.99 -11.66 -20.22
C VAL A 365 7.45 -11.43 -18.78
N GLY A 366 6.66 -11.82 -17.79
CA GLY A 366 6.92 -11.52 -16.38
C GLY A 366 6.38 -10.15 -15.96
N PRO A 367 6.60 -9.74 -14.69
CA PRO A 367 6.00 -8.53 -14.16
C PRO A 367 6.44 -7.27 -14.90
N LEU A 368 5.57 -6.26 -14.94
CA LEU A 368 5.76 -5.04 -15.71
C LEU A 368 5.61 -3.80 -14.84
N PHE A 369 6.44 -2.80 -15.12
CA PHE A 369 6.31 -1.45 -14.60
C PHE A 369 6.19 -0.47 -15.78
N ILE A 370 5.01 0.10 -15.98
CA ILE A 370 4.69 0.96 -17.13
C ILE A 370 4.80 2.43 -16.72
N VAL A 371 5.75 3.14 -17.31
CA VAL A 371 5.89 4.59 -17.15
C VAL A 371 5.13 5.26 -18.28
N ILE A 372 4.09 6.03 -17.95
CA ILE A 372 3.39 6.90 -18.89
C ILE A 372 4.06 8.26 -18.80
N ASP A 373 5.04 8.49 -19.68
CA ASP A 373 5.90 9.66 -19.64
C ASP A 373 5.29 10.82 -20.45
N ASP A 374 5.53 12.03 -19.98
CA ASP A 374 5.00 13.28 -20.52
C ASP A 374 3.47 13.27 -20.74
N ILE A 375 2.70 12.82 -19.75
CA ILE A 375 1.24 12.71 -19.92
C ILE A 375 0.57 14.04 -20.27
N ALA A 376 1.19 15.17 -19.92
CA ALA A 376 0.69 16.49 -20.22
C ALA A 376 0.53 16.71 -21.75
N SER A 377 1.48 16.22 -22.56
CA SER A 377 1.42 16.36 -24.01
C SER A 377 0.22 15.66 -24.61
N ALA A 378 -0.24 14.55 -24.02
CA ALA A 378 -1.40 13.81 -24.49
C ALA A 378 -2.72 14.59 -24.38
N PHE A 379 -2.77 15.60 -23.51
CA PHE A 379 -3.93 16.48 -23.31
C PHE A 379 -3.70 17.90 -23.82
N ASP A 380 -2.54 18.17 -24.43
CA ASP A 380 -2.21 19.51 -24.92
C ASP A 380 -2.77 19.77 -26.32
N ALA A 381 -4.10 19.81 -26.40
CA ALA A 381 -4.82 20.28 -27.58
C ALA A 381 -5.19 21.77 -27.40
N SER A 382 -4.90 22.59 -28.41
CA SER A 382 -5.18 24.05 -28.39
C SER A 382 -6.66 24.39 -28.31
N THR A 383 -7.53 23.43 -28.62
CA THR A 383 -8.99 23.53 -28.59
C THR A 383 -9.58 23.24 -27.21
N LEU A 384 -8.81 22.67 -26.28
CA LEU A 384 -9.27 22.34 -24.93
C LEU A 384 -8.85 23.42 -23.93
N ASP A 385 -9.79 23.94 -23.17
CA ASP A 385 -9.49 24.77 -22.00
C ASP A 385 -8.98 23.93 -20.82
N ALA A 386 -8.53 24.58 -19.74
CA ALA A 386 -7.94 23.90 -18.59
C ALA A 386 -8.90 22.90 -17.91
N LEU A 387 -10.18 23.25 -17.81
CA LEU A 387 -11.20 22.41 -17.19
C LEU A 387 -11.53 21.20 -18.08
N ALA A 388 -11.58 21.38 -19.40
CA ALA A 388 -11.76 20.31 -20.36
C ALA A 388 -10.56 19.34 -20.34
N LYS A 389 -9.33 19.85 -20.27
CA LYS A 389 -8.11 19.02 -20.11
C LYS A 389 -8.18 18.17 -18.83
N GLU A 390 -8.58 18.77 -17.71
CA GLU A 390 -8.79 18.07 -16.43
C GLU A 390 -9.85 16.96 -16.54
N ASN A 391 -11.03 17.28 -17.08
CA ASN A 391 -12.12 16.31 -17.24
C ASN A 391 -11.71 15.13 -18.14
N ARG A 392 -11.00 15.41 -19.23
CA ARG A 392 -10.50 14.38 -20.15
C ARG A 392 -9.42 13.51 -19.49
N PHE A 393 -8.53 14.10 -18.69
CA PHE A 393 -7.57 13.34 -17.90
C PHE A 393 -8.28 12.42 -16.89
N MET A 394 -9.30 12.90 -16.21
CA MET A 394 -10.11 12.10 -15.29
C MET A 394 -10.81 10.93 -16.00
N GLU A 395 -11.29 11.14 -17.23
CA GLU A 395 -11.84 10.06 -18.07
C GLU A 395 -10.77 9.01 -18.41
N PHE A 396 -9.57 9.43 -18.80
CA PHE A 396 -8.44 8.53 -19.03
C PHE A 396 -8.10 7.70 -17.78
N CYS A 397 -8.00 8.34 -16.61
CA CYS A 397 -7.78 7.64 -15.35
C CYS A 397 -8.86 6.59 -15.05
N LYS A 398 -10.13 6.94 -15.26
CA LYS A 398 -11.27 6.03 -15.02
C LYS A 398 -11.32 4.87 -16.01
N MET A 399 -11.07 5.14 -17.29
CA MET A 399 -11.36 4.20 -18.37
C MET A 399 -10.16 3.35 -18.80
N VAL A 400 -8.94 3.87 -18.62
CA VAL A 400 -7.69 3.21 -19.03
C VAL A 400 -6.91 2.74 -17.80
N LEU A 401 -6.64 3.62 -16.83
CA LEU A 401 -5.72 3.29 -15.73
C LEU A 401 -6.34 2.49 -14.60
N ARG A 402 -7.54 2.86 -14.15
CA ARG A 402 -8.22 2.19 -13.04
C ARG A 402 -8.40 0.67 -13.27
N PRO A 403 -8.78 0.20 -14.48
CA PRO A 403 -8.84 -1.25 -14.76
C PRO A 403 -7.51 -1.98 -14.59
N LEU A 404 -6.36 -1.30 -14.77
CA LEU A 404 -5.04 -1.91 -14.65
C LEU A 404 -4.72 -2.41 -13.24
N PHE A 405 -5.35 -1.85 -12.21
CA PHE A 405 -5.15 -2.31 -10.83
C PHE A 405 -5.58 -3.76 -10.60
N CYS A 406 -6.42 -4.32 -11.48
CA CYS A 406 -6.81 -5.73 -11.42
C CYS A 406 -5.71 -6.69 -11.94
N VAL A 407 -4.65 -6.17 -12.57
CA VAL A 407 -3.55 -6.97 -13.13
C VAL A 407 -2.44 -7.13 -12.08
N LYS A 408 -2.40 -8.29 -11.41
CA LYS A 408 -1.53 -8.56 -10.24
C LYS A 408 -0.04 -8.27 -10.43
N HIS A 409 0.48 -8.44 -11.65
CA HIS A 409 1.92 -8.31 -11.97
C HIS A 409 2.22 -7.05 -12.78
N LEU A 410 1.35 -6.05 -12.73
CA LEU A 410 1.50 -4.81 -13.47
C LEU A 410 1.42 -3.63 -12.51
N PHE A 411 2.40 -2.76 -12.62
CA PHE A 411 2.50 -1.50 -11.91
C PHE A 411 2.63 -0.40 -12.96
N PHE A 412 2.23 0.83 -12.62
CA PHE A 412 2.39 1.96 -13.53
C PHE A 412 2.68 3.25 -12.79
N LEU A 413 3.33 4.20 -13.46
CA LEU A 413 3.61 5.54 -12.95
C LEU A 413 3.24 6.55 -14.03
N ILE A 414 2.48 7.58 -13.66
CA ILE A 414 2.23 8.72 -14.55
C ILE A 414 3.29 9.77 -14.28
N ALA A 415 4.01 10.22 -15.30
CA ALA A 415 4.95 11.32 -15.22
C ALA A 415 4.48 12.46 -16.13
N GLY A 416 4.32 13.66 -15.59
CA GLY A 416 4.00 14.85 -16.39
C GLY A 416 3.87 16.11 -15.53
N CYS A 417 4.00 17.28 -16.15
CA CYS A 417 3.79 18.57 -15.49
C CYS A 417 2.71 19.35 -16.26
N ALA A 418 1.58 19.62 -15.62
CA ALA A 418 0.52 20.46 -16.17
C ALA A 418 -0.34 21.09 -15.06
N PRO A 419 -0.93 22.28 -15.28
CA PRO A 419 -1.79 22.91 -14.27
C PRO A 419 -2.95 22.02 -13.80
N PHE A 420 -3.57 21.25 -14.70
CA PHE A 420 -4.67 20.33 -14.36
C PHE A 420 -4.22 19.12 -13.51
N LEU A 421 -2.91 18.83 -13.45
CA LEU A 421 -2.36 17.80 -12.57
C LEU A 421 -2.22 18.32 -11.12
N ASN A 422 -1.99 19.61 -10.93
CA ASN A 422 -1.82 20.24 -9.62
C ASN A 422 -3.11 20.28 -8.79
N TYR A 423 -4.27 20.39 -9.44
CA TYR A 423 -5.59 20.46 -8.78
C TYR A 423 -6.10 19.10 -8.27
N LEU A 424 -5.48 17.99 -8.70
CA LEU A 424 -5.92 16.64 -8.36
C LEU A 424 -5.60 16.24 -6.90
N ALA A 425 -4.65 16.92 -6.26
CA ALA A 425 -4.34 16.74 -4.84
C ALA A 425 -5.52 17.06 -3.90
N SER A 426 -6.45 17.92 -4.35
CA SER A 426 -7.63 18.35 -3.58
C SER A 426 -8.79 17.35 -3.58
N SER A 427 -8.78 16.35 -4.48
CA SER A 427 -9.95 15.52 -4.79
C SER A 427 -9.89 14.08 -4.26
N GLY A 428 -8.86 13.73 -3.48
CA GLY A 428 -8.81 12.51 -2.66
C GLY A 428 -8.56 11.17 -3.39
N GLY A 429 -8.17 11.18 -4.68
CA GLY A 429 -7.90 9.96 -5.47
C GLY A 429 -6.50 9.86 -6.09
N TYR A 430 -5.63 10.86 -5.88
CA TYR A 430 -4.32 10.96 -6.51
C TYR A 430 -3.25 11.24 -5.45
N PHE A 431 -2.06 10.68 -5.64
CA PHE A 431 -0.90 10.98 -4.80
C PHE A 431 0.16 11.62 -5.69
N MET A 432 0.52 12.88 -5.39
CA MET A 432 1.65 13.56 -6.01
C MET A 432 2.91 13.38 -5.15
N PHE A 433 4.04 13.14 -5.81
CA PHE A 433 5.35 13.20 -5.18
C PHE A 433 5.86 14.64 -5.19
N ASP A 434 5.86 15.29 -4.03
CA ASP A 434 6.54 16.56 -3.81
C ASP A 434 7.89 16.29 -3.10
N ASP A 435 8.94 17.00 -3.54
CA ASP A 435 10.31 16.90 -2.97
C ASP A 435 10.44 17.54 -1.59
#